data_AF-A0AAV5TR06-F1
#
_entry.id   AF-A0AAV5TR06-F1
#
_cell.length_a   1.000
_cell.length_b   1.000
_cell.length_c   1.000
_cell.angle_alpha   90.00
_cell.angle_beta   90.00
_cell.angle_gamma   90.00
#
_symmetry.space_group_name_H-M   'P 1'
#
loop_
_entity.id
_entity.type
_entity.pdbx_description
1 polymer ?
#
loop_
_entity_poly.entity_id
_entity_poly.type
_entity_poly.pdbx_seq_one_letter_code
_entity_poly.pdbx_strand_id
1 'polypeptide(L)' 'MDLDKSKNVTVEIIFFESNSCCDTLTIYDGLFGAKVLKTLTGYYGFTSINVTASSNAIRMEWSAKSGAHVRGWHARVTSA' A
#
# COMPACT_ATOMS: atom_id res chain seq x y z
N MET A 1 -12.80 24.31 -7.35
CA MET A 1 -13.91 23.33 -7.32
C MET A 1 -13.36 22.11 -6.58
N ASP A 2 -13.24 22.24 -5.25
CA ASP A 2 -12.60 21.28 -4.35
C ASP A 2 -13.67 20.42 -3.68
N LEU A 3 -14.25 19.47 -4.41
CA LEU A 3 -15.44 18.75 -3.94
C LEU A 3 -15.19 17.43 -3.19
N ASP A 4 -13.95 16.94 -3.02
CA ASP A 4 -13.73 15.61 -2.42
C ASP A 4 -12.61 15.50 -1.37
N LYS A 5 -12.19 16.60 -0.72
CA LYS A 5 -11.16 16.54 0.35
C LYS A 5 -11.65 15.96 1.70
N SER A 6 -12.93 15.59 1.83
CA SER A 6 -13.49 15.12 3.10
C SER A 6 -13.42 13.61 3.31
N LYS A 7 -12.99 12.85 2.29
CA LYS A 7 -12.98 11.38 2.33
C LYS A 7 -11.58 10.86 2.58
N ASN A 8 -11.33 10.40 3.80
CA ASN A 8 -10.07 9.74 4.14
C ASN A 8 -10.13 8.29 3.62
N VAL A 9 -9.17 7.93 2.77
CA VAL A 9 -9.00 6.53 2.32
C VAL A 9 -7.96 5.86 3.21
N THR A 10 -8.32 4.71 3.77
CA THR A 10 -7.42 3.87 4.56
C THR A 10 -7.23 2.52 3.89
N VAL A 11 -5.99 2.07 3.83
CA VAL A 11 -5.62 0.72 3.44
C VAL A 11 -5.08 -0.01 4.66
N GLU A 12 -5.65 -1.17 4.94
CA GLU A 12 -5.10 -2.15 5.86
C GLU A 12 -4.47 -3.28 5.07
N ILE A 13 -3.17 -3.52 5.26
CA ILE A 13 -2.52 -4.74 4.80
C ILE A 13 -2.74 -5.82 5.86
N ILE A 14 -3.56 -6.82 5.52
CA ILE A 14 -3.95 -7.93 6.40
C ILE A 14 -2.89 -9.04 6.35
N PHE A 15 -2.30 -9.25 5.18
CA PHE A 15 -1.22 -10.21 4.98
C PHE A 15 -0.15 -9.64 4.06
N PHE A 16 1.12 -9.91 4.36
CA PHE A 16 2.23 -9.53 3.49
C PHE A 16 3.40 -10.52 3.50
N GLU A 17 3.79 -10.92 2.29
CA GLU A 17 4.99 -11.68 1.99
C GLU A 17 5.58 -11.26 0.64
N SER A 18 6.86 -10.94 0.65
CA SER A 18 7.65 -10.59 -0.53
C SER A 18 9.09 -11.08 -0.37
N ASN A 19 9.84 -11.14 -1.47
CA ASN A 19 11.28 -11.35 -1.38
C ASN A 19 11.95 -10.07 -0.87
N SER A 20 12.64 -10.17 0.26
CA SER A 20 13.26 -9.03 0.94
C SER A 20 14.42 -8.38 0.18
N CYS A 21 14.98 -9.02 -0.85
CA CYS A 21 16.09 -8.42 -1.59
C CYS A 21 15.64 -7.23 -2.44
N CYS A 22 14.46 -7.36 -3.07
CA CYS A 22 14.19 -6.63 -4.29
C CYS A 22 12.71 -6.38 -4.57
N ASP A 23 11.80 -7.07 -3.87
CA ASP A 23 10.36 -6.90 -4.08
C ASP A 23 9.81 -5.87 -3.10
N THR A 24 8.95 -4.99 -3.59
CA THR A 24 8.36 -3.93 -2.77
C THR A 24 6.89 -3.71 -3.06
N LEU A 25 6.15 -3.36 -2.02
CA LEU A 25 4.84 -2.70 -2.15
C LEU A 25 4.99 -1.27 -1.65
N THR A 26 4.84 -0.30 -2.55
CA THR A 26 4.88 1.12 -2.22
C THR A 26 3.46 1.70 -2.22
N ILE A 27 3.09 2.36 -1.13
CA ILE A 27 1.77 2.97 -0.92
C ILE A 27 1.96 4.49 -0.95
N TYR A 28 1.16 5.17 -1.76
CA TYR A 28 1.25 6.60 -2.02
C TYR A 28 -0.02 7.35 -1.60
N ASP A 29 0.14 8.59 -1.16
CA ASP A 29 -0.94 9.53 -0.80
C ASP A 29 -1.47 10.26 -2.05
N GLY A 30 -2.31 9.58 -2.81
CA GLY A 30 -2.86 10.07 -4.06
C GLY A 30 -2.39 9.27 -5.29
N LEU A 31 -2.53 9.89 -6.47
CA LEU A 31 -2.27 9.26 -7.77
C LEU A 31 -0.81 9.45 -8.22
N PHE A 32 -0.56 9.73 -9.50
CA PHE A 32 0.79 9.88 -10.07
C PHE A 32 1.51 11.10 -9.47
N GLY A 33 2.80 10.92 -9.15
CA GLY A 33 3.62 11.97 -8.52
C GLY A 33 3.32 12.20 -7.03
N ALA A 34 2.42 11.41 -6.43
CA ALA A 34 2.07 11.50 -5.02
C ALA A 34 3.23 11.15 -4.07
N LYS A 35 3.12 11.63 -2.84
CA LYS A 35 4.05 11.35 -1.74
C LYS A 35 3.97 9.87 -1.33
N VAL A 36 5.11 9.23 -1.05
CA VAL A 36 5.16 7.90 -0.43
C VAL A 36 4.68 7.96 1.02
N LEU A 37 3.71 7.11 1.36
CA LEU A 37 3.25 6.88 2.73
C LEU A 37 4.02 5.74 3.39
N LYS A 38 4.19 4.63 2.66
CA LYS A 38 4.87 3.44 3.18
C LYS A 38 5.47 2.61 2.06
N THR A 39 6.60 1.95 2.32
CA THR A 39 7.18 0.91 1.47
C THR A 39 7.35 -0.34 2.30
N LEU A 40 6.87 -1.49 1.81
CA LEU A 40 6.94 -2.79 2.48
C LEU A 40 7.79 -3.75 1.67
N THR A 41 8.60 -4.55 2.35
CA THR A 41 9.40 -5.65 1.77
C THR A 41 9.65 -6.73 2.84
N GLY A 42 10.01 -7.94 2.44
CA GLY A 42 10.14 -9.10 3.32
C GLY A 42 8.79 -9.70 3.76
N TYR A 43 8.73 -10.23 4.98
CA TYR A 43 7.60 -10.98 5.50
C TYR A 43 7.04 -10.33 6.78
N TYR A 44 5.74 -10.02 6.77
CA TYR A 44 5.01 -9.56 7.96
C TYR A 44 3.88 -10.52 8.36
N GLY A 45 3.67 -11.62 7.63
CA GLY A 45 2.62 -12.60 7.96
C GLY A 45 1.25 -11.94 8.06
N PHE A 46 0.50 -12.21 9.12
CA PHE A 46 -0.84 -11.64 9.39
C PHE A 46 -0.80 -10.39 10.31
N THR A 47 0.34 -9.71 10.41
CA THR A 47 0.42 -8.45 11.16
C THR A 47 -0.28 -7.34 10.38
N SER A 48 -1.34 -6.77 10.96
CA SER A 48 -2.10 -5.67 10.35
C SER A 48 -1.26 -4.39 10.25
N ILE A 49 -1.17 -3.82 9.05
CA ILE A 49 -0.48 -2.55 8.77
C ILE A 49 -1.50 -1.57 8.20
N ASN A 50 -1.83 -0.53 8.98
CA ASN A 50 -2.78 0.51 8.58
C ASN A 50 -2.04 1.72 7.99
N VAL A 51 -2.53 2.19 6.84
CA VAL A 51 -2.02 3.37 6.14
C VAL A 51 -3.20 4.22 5.69
N THR A 52 -3.29 5.44 6.19
CA THR A 52 -4.34 6.40 5.84
C THR A 52 -3.76 7.53 4.99
N ALA A 53 -4.40 7.80 3.86
CA ALA A 53 -4.09 8.94 3.02
C ALA A 53 -4.72 10.22 3.58
N SER A 54 -4.01 11.35 3.41
CA SER A 54 -4.58 12.68 3.64
C SER A 54 -5.38 13.17 2.44
N SER A 55 -5.14 12.59 1.26
CA SER A 55 -5.97 12.75 0.07
C SER A 55 -7.11 11.74 0.03
N ASN A 56 -8.01 11.92 -0.94
CA ASN A 56 -9.12 11.02 -1.23
C ASN A 56 -8.76 9.83 -2.12
N ALA A 57 -7.47 9.55 -2.30
CA ALA A 57 -6.99 8.47 -3.15
C ALA A 57 -5.74 7.81 -2.55
N ILE A 58 -5.63 6.50 -2.75
CA ILE A 58 -4.39 5.75 -2.51
C ILE A 58 -4.00 5.05 -3.80
N ARG A 59 -2.71 5.11 -4.12
CA ARG A 59 -2.09 4.29 -5.15
C ARG A 59 -1.18 3.27 -4.47
N MET A 60 -1.30 2.02 -4.87
CA MET A 60 -0.44 0.92 -4.47
C MET A 60 0.34 0.45 -5.68
N GLU A 61 1.66 0.35 -5.56
CA GLU A 61 2.56 -0.08 -6.60
C GLU A 61 3.33 -1.31 -6.12
N TRP A 62 3.04 -2.45 -6.75
CA TRP A 62 3.75 -3.69 -6.51
C TRP A 62 4.91 -3.82 -7.51
N SER A 63 6.13 -4.00 -7.00
CA SER A 63 7.33 -4.22 -7.79
C SER A 63 7.91 -5.59 -7.43
N ALA A 64 7.78 -6.57 -8.33
CA ALA A 64 8.39 -7.90 -8.18
C ALA A 64 9.64 -8.00 -9.06
N LYS A 65 10.81 -7.66 -8.50
CA LYS A 65 12.10 -7.67 -9.21
C LYS A 65 12.95 -8.90 -8.91
N SER A 66 12.66 -9.62 -7.83
CA SER A 66 13.47 -10.75 -7.38
C SER A 66 13.35 -11.97 -8.30
N GLY A 67 12.25 -12.11 -9.03
CA GLY A 67 11.90 -13.31 -9.78
C GLY A 67 11.46 -14.49 -8.90
N ALA A 68 11.45 -14.34 -7.58
CA ALA A 68 10.99 -15.36 -6.66
C ALA A 68 9.46 -15.40 -6.57
N HIS A 69 8.91 -16.61 -6.45
CA HIS A 69 7.49 -16.80 -6.16
C HIS A 69 7.24 -16.63 -4.65
N VAL A 70 6.25 -15.82 -4.31
CA VAL A 70 5.83 -15.52 -2.94
C VAL A 70 4.31 -15.44 -2.87
N ARG A 71 3.75 -15.49 -1.66
CA ARG A 71 2.29 -15.34 -1.46
C ARG A 71 1.76 -13.93 -1.76
N GLY A 72 2.62 -12.91 -1.77
CA GLY A 72 2.22 -11.53 -2.06
C GLY A 72 1.50 -10.87 -0.88
N TRP A 73 0.47 -10.10 -1.16
CA TRP A 73 -0.20 -9.27 -0.16
C TRP A 73 -1.72 -9.31 -0.29
N HIS A 74 -2.41 -9.14 0.84
CA HIS A 74 -3.86 -9.00 0.92
C HIS A 74 -4.16 -7.69 1.66
N ALA A 75 -4.92 -6.82 1.00
CA ALA A 75 -5.33 -5.55 1.56
C ALA A 75 -6.84 -5.41 1.63
N ARG A 76 -7.30 -4.66 2.63
CA ARG A 76 -8.67 -4.16 2.76
C ARG A 76 -8.64 -2.65 2.67
N VAL A 77 -9.50 -2.10 1.82
CA VAL A 77 -9.61 -0.65 1.59
C VAL A 77 -10.91 -0.15 2.18
N THR A 78 -10.85 0.94 2.92
CA THR A 78 -12.02 1.64 3.46
C THR A 78 -11.95 3.11 3.10
N SER A 79 -13.10 3.69 2.77
CA SER A 79 -13.26 5.12 2.52
C SER A 79 -14.39 5.64 3.41
N ALA A 80 -14.14 6.74 4.13
CA ALA A 80 -15.15 7.48 4.88
C ALA A 80 -15.81 8.54 3.99
#